data_AF-A0A6N8CR31-F1
#
_entry.id   AF-A0A6N8CR31-F1
#
_cell.length_a   1.000
_cell.length_b   1.000
_cell.length_c   1.000
_cell.angle_alpha   90.00
_cell.angle_beta   90.00
_cell.angle_gamma   90.00
#
_symmetry.space_group_name_H-M   'P 1'
#
loop_
_entity.id
_entity.type
_entity.pdbx_description
1 polymer ?
#
loop_
_entity_poly.entity_id
_entity_poly.type
_entity_poly.pdbx_seq_one_letter_code
_entity_poly.pdbx_strand_id
1 'polypeptide(L)'
;MIENLAESLKQTLSIIDGWTIGRLVVVDDKAYLDLDCGESVTLNDSFYIQVRHDNGYHAITVNQTINTKDSFGWCLFAGLDARIKCKKVA
;
A
#
# COMPACT_ATOMS: atom_id res chain seq x y z
N MET A 1 24.81 2.47 6.80
CA MET A 1 24.71 3.82 6.20
C MET A 1 24.42 3.82 4.69
N ILE A 2 24.53 2.70 3.97
CA ILE A 2 24.20 2.59 2.53
C ILE A 2 22.71 2.22 2.31
N GLU A 3 22.07 1.55 3.27
CA GLU A 3 20.67 1.09 3.15
C GLU A 3 19.66 2.22 3.01
N ASN A 4 19.83 3.33 3.75
CA ASN A 4 18.93 4.48 3.67
C ASN A 4 18.92 5.14 2.28
N LEU A 5 20.07 5.19 1.60
CA LEU A 5 20.15 5.79 0.26
C LEU A 5 19.45 4.90 -0.78
N ALA A 6 19.66 3.60 -0.70
CA ALA A 6 19.01 2.64 -1.60
C ALA A 6 17.48 2.68 -1.44
N GLU A 7 16.99 2.87 -0.22
CA GLU A 7 15.57 2.98 0.06
C GLU A 7 14.97 4.29 -0.45
N SER A 8 15.63 5.44 -0.23
CA SER A 8 15.20 6.72 -0.79
C SER A 8 15.15 6.67 -2.33
N LEU A 9 16.14 6.04 -2.98
CA LEU A 9 16.12 5.86 -4.44
C LEU A 9 14.92 5.01 -4.91
N LYS A 10 14.58 3.92 -4.20
CA LYS A 10 13.41 3.09 -4.52
C LYS A 10 12.09 3.86 -4.37
N GLN A 11 11.99 4.72 -3.36
CA GLN A 11 10.84 5.60 -3.18
C GLN A 11 10.73 6.61 -4.32
N THR A 12 11.83 7.31 -4.64
CA THR A 12 11.87 8.27 -5.76
C THR A 12 11.49 7.61 -7.08
N LEU A 13 12.03 6.42 -7.41
CA LEU A 13 11.67 5.68 -8.61
C LEU A 13 10.18 5.31 -8.64
N SER A 14 9.63 4.84 -7.52
CA SER A 14 8.20 4.49 -7.44
C SER A 14 7.31 5.71 -7.72
N ILE A 15 7.67 6.89 -7.19
CA ILE A 15 6.95 8.13 -7.46
C ILE A 15 7.04 8.52 -8.95
N ILE A 16 8.23 8.40 -9.56
CA ILE A 16 8.43 8.66 -11.00
C ILE A 16 7.60 7.69 -11.85
N ASP A 17 7.50 6.43 -11.45
CA ASP A 17 6.66 5.41 -12.09
C ASP A 17 5.15 5.65 -11.89
N GLY A 18 4.75 6.73 -11.21
CA GLY A 18 3.36 7.09 -10.97
C GLY A 18 2.69 6.28 -9.87
N TRP A 19 3.47 5.74 -8.93
CA TRP A 19 2.94 5.15 -7.71
C TRP A 19 2.80 6.21 -6.62
N THR A 20 1.69 6.16 -5.90
CA THR A 20 1.50 6.86 -4.63
C THR A 20 1.89 5.92 -3.50
N ILE A 21 2.73 6.36 -2.58
CA ILE A 21 3.24 5.55 -1.45
C ILE A 21 2.58 6.06 -0.17
N GLY A 22 2.27 5.15 0.74
CA GLY A 22 1.73 5.47 2.05
C GLY A 22 1.59 4.22 2.91
N ARG A 23 0.87 4.33 4.02
CA ARG A 23 0.61 3.23 4.93
C ARG A 23 -0.77 2.64 4.70
N LEU A 24 -0.87 1.32 4.63
CA LEU A 24 -2.15 0.66 4.48
C LEU A 24 -2.91 0.69 5.81
N VAL A 25 -4.16 1.13 5.78
CA VAL A 25 -5.04 1.21 6.96
C VAL A 25 -6.36 0.52 6.62
N VAL A 26 -6.87 -0.28 7.56
CA VAL A 26 -8.18 -0.95 7.41
C VAL A 26 -9.05 -0.61 8.60
N VAL A 27 -10.20 0.02 8.34
CA VAL A 27 -11.16 0.47 9.36
C VAL A 27 -12.57 0.20 8.82
N ASP A 28 -13.44 -0.41 9.63
CA ASP A 28 -14.84 -0.72 9.28
C ASP A 28 -15.00 -1.42 7.90
N ASP A 29 -14.17 -2.45 7.66
CA ASP A 29 -14.10 -3.22 6.41
C ASP A 29 -13.83 -2.37 5.14
N LYS A 30 -13.20 -1.21 5.31
CA LYS A 30 -12.71 -0.36 4.21
C LYS A 30 -11.20 -0.22 4.30
N ALA A 31 -10.56 -0.27 3.13
CA ALA A 31 -9.12 -0.09 3.00
C ALA A 31 -8.79 1.34 2.56
N TYR A 32 -7.76 1.90 3.17
CA TYR A 32 -7.26 3.25 2.93
C TYR A 32 -5.74 3.22 2.77
N LEU A 33 -5.20 4.11 1.95
CA LEU A 33 -3.78 4.45 1.95
C LEU A 33 -3.62 5.79 2.65
N ASP A 34 -3.03 5.77 3.83
CA ASP A 34 -2.68 6.95 4.60
C ASP A 34 -1.37 7.54 4.09
N LEU A 35 -1.41 8.79 3.65
CA LEU A 35 -0.26 9.49 3.10
C LEU A 35 0.41 10.31 4.20
N ASP A 36 1.73 10.45 4.11
CA ASP A 36 2.52 11.23 5.09
C ASP A 36 2.07 12.71 5.17
N CYS A 37 1.36 13.22 4.16
CA CYS A 37 0.77 14.56 4.16
C CYS A 37 -0.52 14.69 5.00
N GLY A 38 -0.97 13.63 5.67
CA GLY A 38 -2.21 13.61 6.46
C GLY A 38 -3.47 13.44 5.62
N GLU A 39 -3.34 13.19 4.32
CA GLU A 39 -4.46 12.79 3.45
C GLU A 39 -4.59 11.26 3.41
N SER A 40 -5.81 10.76 3.21
CA SER A 40 -6.04 9.33 3.03
C SER A 40 -6.80 9.06 1.73
N VAL A 41 -6.36 8.05 0.99
CA VAL A 41 -6.98 7.62 -0.26
C VAL A 41 -7.79 6.36 -0.01
N THR A 42 -9.09 6.40 -0.27
CA THR A 42 -9.94 5.21 -0.17
C THR A 42 -9.62 4.25 -1.32
N LEU A 43 -9.31 3.00 -0.99
CA LEU A 43 -8.92 1.98 -1.95
C LEU A 43 -10.13 1.19 -2.45
N ASN A 44 -10.15 0.95 -3.75
CA ASN A 44 -11.15 0.12 -4.44
C ASN A 44 -10.48 -0.62 -5.62
N ASP A 45 -11.26 -1.41 -6.35
CA ASP A 45 -10.74 -2.22 -7.46
C ASP A 45 -10.18 -1.43 -8.65
N SER A 46 -10.32 -0.10 -8.68
CA SER A 46 -9.69 0.76 -9.68
C SER A 46 -8.20 1.02 -9.40
N PHE A 47 -7.63 0.49 -8.32
CA PHE A 47 -6.22 0.65 -7.98
C PHE A 47 -5.44 -0.66 -8.07
N TYR A 48 -4.22 -0.60 -8.59
CA TYR A 48 -3.19 -1.59 -8.29
C TYR A 48 -2.66 -1.31 -6.90
N ILE A 49 -2.61 -2.33 -6.03
CA ILE A 49 -2.15 -2.20 -4.65
C ILE A 49 -0.99 -3.16 -4.46
N GLN A 50 0.09 -2.67 -3.86
CA GLN A 50 1.21 -3.50 -3.45
C GLN A 50 1.63 -3.15 -2.03
N VAL A 51 1.80 -4.17 -1.19
CA VAL A 51 2.31 -4.02 0.17
C VAL A 51 3.77 -4.41 0.21
N ARG A 52 4.54 -3.73 1.05
CA ARG A 52 5.94 -4.04 1.29
C ARG A 52 6.01 -5.19 2.29
N HIS A 53 6.68 -6.27 1.89
CA HIS A 53 6.95 -7.41 2.74
C HIS A 53 8.37 -7.90 2.45
N ASP A 54 9.12 -8.20 3.52
CA ASP A 54 10.55 -8.51 3.46
C ASP A 54 11.35 -7.49 2.63
N ASN A 55 11.73 -7.87 1.40
CA ASN A 55 12.62 -7.11 0.53
C ASN A 55 11.95 -6.65 -0.77
N GLY A 56 10.61 -6.72 -0.86
CA GLY A 56 9.87 -6.46 -2.09
C GLY A 56 8.46 -5.94 -1.90
N TYR A 57 7.86 -5.57 -3.04
CA TYR A 57 6.45 -5.20 -3.12
C TYR A 57 5.64 -6.38 -3.64
N HIS A 58 4.62 -6.78 -2.88
CA HIS A 58 3.73 -7.88 -3.20
C HIS A 58 2.36 -7.34 -3.59
N ALA A 59 1.87 -7.74 -4.77
CA ALA A 59 0.57 -7.32 -5.26
C ALA A 59 -0.55 -7.99 -4.47
N ILE A 60 -1.52 -7.18 -4.04
CA ILE A 60 -2.74 -7.64 -3.37
C ILE A 60 -3.96 -6.95 -3.97
N THR A 61 -5.12 -7.56 -3.80
CA THR A 61 -6.42 -6.98 -4.14
C THR A 61 -7.03 -6.27 -2.94
N VAL A 62 -7.96 -5.33 -3.17
CA VAL A 62 -8.73 -4.71 -2.08
C VAL A 62 -9.47 -5.76 -1.25
N ASN A 63 -10.02 -6.79 -1.90
CA ASN A 63 -10.68 -7.87 -1.20
C ASN A 63 -9.71 -8.63 -0.27
N GLN A 64 -8.48 -8.89 -0.70
CA GLN A 64 -7.44 -9.47 0.15
C GLN A 64 -7.05 -8.54 1.29
N THR A 65 -6.94 -7.24 1.04
CA THR A 65 -6.69 -6.24 2.08
C THR A 65 -7.75 -6.29 3.18
N ILE A 66 -9.03 -6.48 2.84
CA ILE A 66 -10.10 -6.44 3.85
C ILE A 66 -10.27 -7.80 4.53
N ASN A 67 -10.16 -8.91 3.80
CA ASN A 67 -10.56 -10.24 4.27
C ASN A 67 -9.40 -11.12 4.79
N THR A 68 -8.14 -10.72 4.58
CA THR A 68 -7.01 -11.50 5.09
C THR A 68 -6.74 -11.12 6.54
N LYS A 69 -7.43 -11.81 7.46
CA LYS A 69 -7.44 -11.53 8.90
C LYS A 69 -6.75 -12.64 9.70
N ASP A 70 -6.19 -12.30 10.85
CA ASP A 70 -5.73 -13.27 11.84
C ASP A 70 -6.90 -13.90 12.62
N SER A 71 -6.58 -14.81 13.56
CA SER A 71 -7.57 -15.47 14.42
C SER A 71 -8.34 -14.51 15.33
N PHE A 72 -7.88 -13.27 15.50
CA PHE A 72 -8.53 -12.24 16.30
C PHE A 72 -9.31 -11.24 15.45
N GLY A 73 -9.31 -11.40 14.11
CA GLY A 73 -10.03 -10.53 13.18
C GLY A 73 -9.24 -9.31 12.71
N TRP A 74 -7.95 -9.20 13.02
CA TRP A 74 -7.10 -8.10 12.56
C TRP A 74 -6.60 -8.35 11.14
N CYS A 75 -6.71 -7.34 10.28
CA CYS A 75 -6.15 -7.42 8.93
C CYS A 75 -4.62 -7.56 8.98
N LEU A 76 -4.10 -8.62 8.36
CA LEU A 76 -2.66 -8.92 8.33
C LEU A 76 -1.84 -7.89 7.53
N PHE A 77 -2.48 -7.18 6.61
CA PHE A 77 -1.82 -6.17 5.79
C PHE A 77 -1.94 -4.75 6.37
N ALA A 78 -2.78 -4.55 7.40
CA ALA A 78 -2.95 -3.26 8.01
C ALA A 78 -1.66 -2.83 8.73
N GLY A 79 -1.28 -1.57 8.55
CA GLY A 79 -0.08 -0.98 9.10
C GLY A 79 1.20 -1.20 8.29
N LEU A 80 1.16 -1.96 7.18
CA LEU A 80 2.30 -2.13 6.28
C LEU A 80 2.47 -0.92 5.35
N ASP A 81 3.72 -0.63 4.98
CA ASP A 81 4.00 0.27 3.86
C ASP A 81 3.40 -0.29 2.58
N ALA A 82 2.74 0.56 1.82
CA ALA A 82 2.08 0.19 0.59
C ALA A 82 2.28 1.25 -0.49
N ARG A 83 2.10 0.83 -1.73
CA ARG A 83 2.02 1.73 -2.87
C ARG A 83 0.82 1.37 -3.73
N ILE A 84 0.20 2.41 -4.29
CA ILE A 84 -0.95 2.28 -5.17
C ILE A 84 -0.71 2.99 -6.49
N LYS A 85 -1.38 2.52 -7.53
CA LYS A 85 -1.39 3.17 -8.84
C LYS A 85 -2.76 3.00 -9.46
N CYS A 86 -3.34 4.07 -9.99
CA CYS A 86 -4.61 3.99 -10.70
C CYS A 86 -4.48 3.02 -11.88
N LYS A 87 -5.40 2.06 -11.96
CA LYS A 87 -5.60 1.28 -13.18
C LYS A 87 -6.08 2.27 -14.22
N LYS A 88 -5.32 2.48 -15.31
CA LYS A 88 -5.83 3.27 -16.43
C LYS A 88 -7.12 2.60 -16.89
N VAL A 89 -8.21 3.36 -16.90
CA VAL A 89 -9.41 2.96 -17.63
C VAL A 89 -9.00 3.01 -19.10
N ALA A 90 -8.96 1.85 -19.75
CA ALA A 90 -8.69 1.75 -21.18
C ALA A 90 -9.88 2.31 -21.97
#